data_AF-A0A355MC26-F1
#
_entry.id   AF-A0A355MC26-F1
#
_cell.length_a   1.000
_cell.length_b   1.000
_cell.length_c   1.000
_cell.angle_alpha   90.00
_cell.angle_beta   90.00
_cell.angle_gamma   90.00
#
_symmetry.space_group_name_H-M   'P 1'
#
loop_
_entity.id
_entity.type
_entity.pdbx_description
1 polymer ?
#
loop_
_entity_poly.entity_id
_entity_poly.type
_entity_poly.pdbx_seq_one_letter_code
_entity_poly.pdbx_strand_id
1 'polypeptide(L)'
;MEMIIISILLIIFASIDLIPYFSKIEFGRNKLSIGGELSGFFGGLSGNQGVLRSAFLIKTGLSKEAFIGTAVVVSVFVDFTRLSVYATKIVTAGILENLPLILAATISAIAGAYMGNKLLKKVTLKSLQTLVAILLILLSVSLGIGLL
;
A
#
# COMPACT_ATOMS: atom_id res chain seq x y z
N MET A 1 2.93 13.52 -17.51
CA MET A 1 3.91 12.47 -17.88
C MET A 1 4.15 11.49 -16.72
N GLU A 2 4.41 11.98 -15.50
CA GLU A 2 4.74 11.13 -14.34
C GLU A 2 3.64 10.16 -13.92
N MET A 3 2.37 10.60 -13.87
CA MET A 3 1.22 9.76 -13.51
C MET A 3 1.01 8.57 -14.46
N ILE A 4 1.34 8.74 -15.75
CA ILE A 4 1.22 7.69 -16.77
C ILE A 4 2.30 6.61 -16.55
N ILE A 5 3.53 7.02 -16.22
CA ILE A 5 4.63 6.09 -15.92
C ILE A 5 4.29 5.25 -14.68
N ILE A 6 3.75 5.89 -13.63
CA ILE A 6 3.31 5.22 -12.41
C ILE A 6 2.16 4.26 -12.73
N SER A 7 1.15 4.70 -13.47
CA SER A 7 0.01 3.87 -13.89
C SER A 7 0.48 2.62 -14.66
N ILE A 8 1.39 2.75 -15.62
CA ILE A 8 1.97 1.63 -16.37
C ILE A 8 2.72 0.67 -15.45
N LEU A 9 3.55 1.19 -14.54
CA LEU A 9 4.29 0.36 -13.58
C LEU A 9 3.34 -0.46 -12.69
N LEU A 10 2.27 0.17 -12.21
CA LEU A 10 1.26 -0.49 -11.38
C LEU A 10 0.47 -1.55 -12.15
N ILE A 11 0.11 -1.28 -13.42
CA ILE A 11 -0.55 -2.25 -14.30
C ILE A 11 0.34 -3.48 -14.53
N ILE A 12 1.64 -3.28 -14.77
CA ILE A 12 2.59 -4.39 -14.95
C ILE A 12 2.64 -5.25 -13.70
N PHE A 13 2.81 -4.64 -12.52
CA PHE A 13 2.86 -5.36 -11.24
C PHE A 13 1.56 -6.13 -10.96
N ALA A 14 0.40 -5.49 -11.14
CA ALA A 14 -0.89 -6.14 -10.90
C ALA A 14 -1.17 -7.27 -11.90
N SER A 15 -0.76 -7.12 -13.15
CA SER A 15 -0.89 -8.15 -14.19
C SER A 15 -0.05 -9.39 -13.88
N ILE A 16 1.16 -9.21 -13.33
CA ILE A 16 2.04 -10.30 -12.87
C ILE A 16 1.41 -11.09 -11.70
N ASP A 17 0.53 -10.47 -10.90
CA ASP A 17 -0.22 -11.17 -9.85
C ASP A 17 -1.46 -11.91 -10.38
N LEU A 18 -2.10 -11.37 -11.42
CA LEU A 18 -3.29 -11.98 -12.02
C LEU A 18 -2.96 -13.24 -12.83
N ILE A 19 -1.77 -13.30 -13.43
CA ILE A 19 -1.34 -14.46 -14.23
C ILE A 19 -0.97 -15.64 -13.30
N PRO A 20 -1.65 -16.79 -13.37
CA PRO A 20 -1.44 -17.93 -12.47
C PRO A 20 -0.01 -18.46 -12.47
N TYR A 21 0.67 -18.38 -13.64
CA TYR A 21 2.05 -18.81 -13.82
C TYR A 21 3.04 -17.97 -12.99
N PHE A 22 2.88 -16.64 -12.98
CA PHE A 22 3.72 -15.72 -12.21
C PHE A 22 3.30 -15.62 -10.73
N SER A 23 2.10 -16.09 -10.37
CA SER A 23 1.64 -16.15 -8.97
C SER A 23 2.43 -17.14 -8.10
N LYS A 24 3.18 -18.07 -8.70
CA LYS A 24 4.07 -19.02 -8.01
C LYS A 24 5.51 -18.52 -7.87
N ILE A 25 5.83 -17.36 -8.42
CA ILE A 25 7.19 -16.81 -8.34
C ILE A 25 7.36 -16.17 -6.97
N GLU A 26 8.27 -16.74 -6.19
CA GLU A 26 8.68 -16.19 -4.90
C GLU A 26 10.02 -15.46 -5.01
N PHE A 27 10.06 -14.23 -4.51
CA PHE A 27 11.29 -13.50 -4.32
C PHE A 27 12.02 -14.03 -3.09
N GLY A 28 13.20 -14.60 -3.31
CA GLY A 28 14.11 -14.97 -2.24
C GLY A 28 14.51 -13.77 -1.38
N ARG A 29 14.96 -14.04 -0.15
CA ARG A 29 15.36 -13.02 0.83
C ARG A 29 16.40 -12.03 0.31
N ASN A 30 17.26 -12.45 -0.63
CA ASN A 30 18.28 -11.62 -1.27
C ASN A 30 17.70 -10.44 -2.07
N LYS A 31 16.44 -10.51 -2.51
CA LYS A 31 15.79 -9.44 -3.28
C LYS A 31 15.00 -8.46 -2.40
N LEU A 32 14.84 -8.74 -1.11
CA LEU A 32 14.04 -7.92 -0.19
C LEU A 32 14.61 -6.50 -0.03
N SER A 33 15.93 -6.34 0.08
CA SER A 33 16.56 -5.02 0.22
C SER A 33 16.31 -4.17 -1.02
N ILE A 34 16.57 -4.74 -2.20
CA ILE A 34 16.36 -4.06 -3.49
C ILE A 34 14.89 -3.71 -3.67
N GLY A 35 13.97 -4.61 -3.33
CA GLY A 35 12.53 -4.33 -3.39
C GLY A 35 12.10 -3.23 -2.44
N GLY A 36 12.68 -3.18 -1.24
CA GLY A 36 12.46 -2.10 -0.27
C GLY A 36 12.94 -0.75 -0.77
N GLU A 37 14.14 -0.70 -1.34
CA GLU A 37 14.72 0.52 -1.94
C GLU A 37 13.88 1.02 -3.12
N LEU A 38 13.54 0.14 -4.06
CA LEU A 38 12.71 0.49 -5.22
C LEU A 38 11.30 0.93 -4.78
N SER A 39 10.68 0.19 -3.87
CA SER A 39 9.37 0.56 -3.33
C SER A 39 9.42 1.89 -2.56
N GLY A 40 10.51 2.17 -1.85
CA GLY A 40 10.74 3.41 -1.12
C GLY A 40 10.90 4.60 -2.07
N PHE A 41 11.79 4.47 -3.05
CA PHE A 41 12.09 5.52 -4.03
C PHE A 41 10.88 5.86 -4.90
N PHE A 42 10.33 4.87 -5.61
CA PHE A 42 9.17 5.09 -6.47
C PHE A 42 7.91 5.42 -5.66
N GLY A 43 7.77 4.87 -4.46
CA GLY A 43 6.68 5.20 -3.56
C GLY A 43 6.72 6.63 -3.05
N GLY A 44 7.92 7.14 -2.73
CA GLY A 44 8.14 8.52 -2.33
C GLY A 44 7.90 9.51 -3.47
N LEU A 45 8.35 9.20 -4.68
CA LEU A 45 8.12 10.02 -5.87
C LEU A 45 6.64 10.05 -6.30
N SER A 46 5.97 8.91 -6.25
CA SER A 46 4.59 8.78 -6.76
C SER A 46 3.50 9.11 -5.75
N GLY A 47 3.84 9.19 -4.45
CA GLY A 47 2.87 9.21 -3.35
C GLY A 47 2.13 7.89 -3.10
N ASN A 48 2.30 6.87 -3.97
CA ASN A 48 1.56 5.60 -3.95
C ASN A 48 2.37 4.44 -3.34
N GLN A 49 3.18 4.73 -2.32
CA GLN A 49 4.11 3.78 -1.70
C GLN A 49 3.47 2.49 -1.17
N GLY A 50 2.22 2.57 -0.69
CA GLY A 50 1.49 1.40 -0.19
C GLY A 50 1.23 0.35 -1.26
N VAL A 51 1.00 0.78 -2.50
CA VAL A 51 0.74 -0.11 -3.63
C VAL A 51 1.99 -0.89 -4.01
N LEU A 52 3.09 -0.18 -4.28
CA LEU A 52 4.34 -0.79 -4.73
C LEU A 52 4.91 -1.76 -3.70
N ARG A 53 4.80 -1.40 -2.42
CA ARG A 53 5.20 -2.28 -1.31
C ARG A 53 4.36 -3.55 -1.26
N SER A 54 3.04 -3.42 -1.41
CA SER A 54 2.12 -4.57 -1.37
C SER A 54 2.39 -5.53 -2.53
N ALA A 55 2.62 -4.99 -3.73
CA ALA A 55 2.96 -5.77 -4.92
C ALA A 55 4.31 -6.50 -4.78
N PHE A 56 5.27 -5.93 -4.04
CA PHE A 56 6.53 -6.61 -3.77
C PHE A 56 6.40 -7.67 -2.66
N LEU A 57 5.80 -7.32 -1.52
CA LEU A 57 5.66 -8.22 -0.37
C LEU A 57 4.81 -9.45 -0.68
N ILE A 58 3.81 -9.34 -1.57
CA ILE A 58 2.93 -10.46 -1.89
C ILE A 58 3.63 -11.60 -2.63
N LYS A 59 4.79 -11.30 -3.23
CA LYS A 59 5.67 -12.27 -3.90
C LYS A 59 6.75 -12.86 -2.98
N THR A 60 6.72 -12.60 -1.67
CA THR A 60 7.80 -13.06 -0.77
C THR A 60 7.50 -14.39 -0.05
N GLY A 61 6.43 -15.09 -0.44
CA GLY A 61 6.03 -16.36 0.17
C GLY A 61 5.45 -16.22 1.58
N LEU A 62 5.12 -14.99 2.02
CA LEU A 62 4.57 -14.73 3.34
C LEU A 62 3.13 -15.26 3.47
N SER A 63 2.78 -15.72 4.68
CA SER A 63 1.38 -15.94 5.04
C SER A 63 0.59 -14.63 4.99
N LYS A 64 -0.73 -14.70 4.88
CA LYS A 64 -1.58 -13.49 4.87
C LYS A 64 -1.39 -12.62 6.11
N GLU A 65 -1.17 -13.22 7.27
CA GLU A 65 -0.91 -12.53 8.53
C GLU A 65 0.45 -11.84 8.51
N ALA A 66 1.49 -12.53 8.04
CA ALA A 66 2.83 -11.97 7.95
C ALA A 66 2.91 -10.85 6.90
N PHE A 67 2.26 -11.03 5.74
CA PHE A 67 2.14 -10.01 4.69
C PHE A 67 1.54 -8.71 5.25
N ILE A 68 0.41 -8.80 5.94
CA ILE A 68 -0.28 -7.63 6.48
C ILE A 68 0.47 -7.05 7.67
N GLY A 69 0.98 -7.89 8.58
CA GLY A 69 1.78 -7.44 9.71
C GLY A 69 3.02 -6.65 9.27
N THR A 70 3.79 -7.19 8.31
CA THR A 70 4.94 -6.50 7.75
C THR A 70 4.53 -5.20 7.06
N ALA A 71 3.47 -5.21 6.25
CA ALA A 71 2.98 -3.99 5.62
C ALA A 71 2.57 -2.91 6.65
N VAL A 72 1.90 -3.29 7.74
CA VAL A 72 1.52 -2.36 8.81
C VAL A 72 2.75 -1.79 9.52
N VAL A 73 3.71 -2.61 9.90
CA VAL A 73 4.95 -2.15 10.55
C VAL A 73 5.70 -1.17 9.66
N VAL A 74 5.86 -1.49 8.37
CA VAL A 74 6.50 -0.57 7.42
C VAL A 74 5.69 0.73 7.28
N SER A 75 4.35 0.68 7.30
CA SER A 75 3.51 1.89 7.25
C SER A 75 3.75 2.78 8.46
N VAL A 76 3.81 2.20 9.66
CA VAL A 76 4.06 2.93 10.90
C VAL A 76 5.41 3.65 10.84
N PHE A 77 6.46 2.99 10.33
CA PHE A 77 7.75 3.64 10.14
C PHE A 77 7.68 4.82 9.15
N VAL A 78 6.99 4.65 8.03
CA VAL A 78 6.78 5.72 7.04
C VAL A 78 6.02 6.89 7.68
N ASP A 79 4.92 6.61 8.38
CA ASP A 79 4.11 7.65 9.02
C ASP A 79 4.87 8.37 10.13
N PHE A 80 5.69 7.65 10.91
CA PHE A 80 6.59 8.24 11.89
C PHE A 80 7.56 9.24 11.24
N THR A 81 8.19 8.86 10.12
CA THR A 81 9.08 9.77 9.37
C THR A 81 8.35 10.96 8.74
N ARG A 82 7.10 10.80 8.33
CA ARG A 82 6.29 11.91 7.80
C ARG A 82 5.87 12.87 8.89
N LEU A 83 5.40 12.35 10.02
CA LEU A 83 4.99 13.15 11.17
C LEU A 83 6.14 13.96 11.75
N SER A 84 7.36 13.42 11.77
CA SER A 84 8.53 14.20 12.23
C SER A 84 8.82 15.40 11.34
N VAL A 85 8.68 15.27 10.02
CA VAL A 85 8.81 16.38 9.06
C VAL A 85 7.66 17.38 9.24
N TYR A 86 6.43 16.89 9.37
CA TYR A 86 5.22 17.72 9.52
C TYR A 86 5.11 18.39 10.90
N ALA A 87 5.82 17.91 11.91
CA ALA A 87 5.79 18.48 13.26
C ALA A 87 6.16 19.97 13.26
N THR A 88 7.05 20.39 12.37
CA THR A 88 7.44 21.80 12.20
C THR A 88 6.30 22.71 11.75
N LYS A 89 5.23 22.16 11.16
CA LYS A 89 4.08 22.89 10.59
C LYS A 89 2.78 22.71 11.38
N ILE A 90 2.81 21.96 12.49
CA ILE A 90 1.61 21.57 13.26
C ILE A 90 0.75 22.78 13.67
N VAL A 91 1.39 23.90 14.02
CA VAL A 91 0.69 25.13 14.46
C VAL A 91 -0.04 25.81 13.30
N THR A 92 0.51 25.74 12.09
CA THR A 92 -0.07 26.34 10.87
C THR A 92 -1.01 25.39 10.13
N ALA A 93 -1.12 24.13 10.56
CA ALA A 93 -1.89 23.09 9.87
C ALA A 93 -3.39 23.09 10.21
N GLY A 94 -3.90 24.06 11.00
CA GLY A 94 -5.32 24.19 11.30
C GLY A 94 -5.92 22.98 12.04
N ILE A 95 -5.13 22.28 12.86
CA ILE A 95 -5.56 21.03 13.53
C ILE A 95 -6.79 21.26 14.42
N LEU A 96 -6.80 22.35 15.19
CA LEU A 96 -7.91 22.67 16.09
C LEU A 96 -9.21 22.96 15.33
N GLU A 97 -9.10 23.61 14.18
CA GLU A 97 -10.23 23.95 13.30
C GLU A 97 -10.83 22.70 12.65
N ASN A 98 -10.01 21.67 12.43
CA ASN A 98 -10.39 20.42 11.77
C ASN A 98 -10.52 19.24 12.74
N LEU A 99 -10.53 19.48 14.05
CA LEU A 99 -10.55 18.44 15.08
C LEU A 99 -11.69 17.42 14.90
N PRO A 100 -12.94 17.82 14.56
CA PRO A 100 -14.03 16.86 14.32
C PRO A 100 -13.74 15.93 13.14
N LEU A 101 -13.16 16.46 12.06
CA LEU A 101 -12.81 15.69 10.87
C LEU A 101 -11.68 14.70 11.17
N ILE A 102 -10.65 15.15 11.90
CA ILE A 102 -9.52 14.30 12.32
C ILE A 102 -10.02 13.15 13.20
N LEU A 103 -10.89 13.43 14.16
CA LEU A 103 -11.48 12.40 15.02
C LEU A 103 -12.34 11.41 14.22
N ALA A 104 -13.20 11.90 13.33
CA ALA A 104 -14.03 11.04 12.48
C ALA A 104 -13.18 10.13 11.57
N ALA A 105 -12.13 10.68 10.95
CA ALA A 105 -11.19 9.93 10.12
C ALA A 105 -10.43 8.87 10.95
N THR A 106 -9.97 9.23 12.14
CA THR A 106 -9.23 8.33 13.04
C THR A 106 -10.11 7.17 13.51
N ILE A 107 -11.33 7.46 13.95
CA ILE A 107 -12.29 6.42 14.38
C ILE A 107 -12.64 5.51 13.20
N SER A 108 -12.87 6.07 12.02
CA SER A 108 -13.14 5.31 10.80
C SER A 108 -11.98 4.39 10.43
N ALA A 109 -10.74 4.87 10.54
CA ALA A 109 -9.54 4.07 10.30
C ALA A 109 -9.40 2.91 11.30
N ILE A 110 -9.64 3.17 12.60
CA ILE A 110 -9.60 2.14 13.64
C ILE A 110 -10.69 1.08 13.42
N ALA A 111 -11.93 1.52 13.16
CA ALA A 111 -13.06 0.64 12.89
C ALA A 111 -12.80 -0.22 11.64
N GLY A 112 -12.32 0.40 10.56
CA GLY A 112 -11.94 -0.29 9.33
C GLY A 112 -10.84 -1.33 9.55
N ALA A 113 -9.78 -1.00 10.29
CA ALA A 113 -8.70 -1.92 10.61
C ALA A 113 -9.19 -3.12 11.45
N TYR A 114 -10.06 -2.87 12.43
CA TYR A 114 -10.65 -3.92 13.27
C TYR A 114 -11.53 -4.86 12.43
N MET A 115 -12.43 -4.31 11.60
CA MET A 115 -13.28 -5.10 10.71
C MET A 115 -12.44 -5.89 9.70
N GLY A 116 -11.40 -5.27 9.13
CA GLY A 116 -10.45 -5.92 8.24
C GLY A 116 -9.76 -7.11 8.88
N ASN A 117 -9.25 -6.98 10.11
CA ASN A 117 -8.65 -8.09 10.86
C ASN A 117 -9.62 -9.27 11.04
N LYS A 118 -10.87 -9.00 11.37
CA LYS A 118 -11.89 -10.05 11.50
C LYS A 118 -12.20 -10.73 10.17
N LEU A 119 -12.25 -9.98 9.07
CA LEU A 119 -12.46 -10.51 7.73
C LEU A 119 -11.26 -11.35 7.25
N LEU A 120 -10.04 -10.95 7.60
CA LEU A 120 -8.82 -11.64 7.20
C LEU A 120 -8.77 -13.10 7.63
N LYS A 121 -9.35 -13.42 8.80
CA LYS A 121 -9.46 -14.80 9.28
C LYS A 121 -10.34 -15.69 8.38
N LYS A 122 -11.28 -15.09 7.65
CA LYS A 122 -12.26 -15.79 6.80
C LYS A 122 -11.87 -15.88 5.33
N VAL A 123 -10.88 -15.10 4.87
CA VAL A 123 -10.45 -15.08 3.47
C VAL A 123 -9.20 -15.94 3.24
N THR A 124 -9.06 -16.46 2.02
CA THR A 124 -7.87 -17.20 1.60
C THR A 124 -6.78 -16.25 1.09
N LEU A 125 -5.52 -16.70 1.09
CA LEU A 125 -4.42 -15.92 0.50
C LEU A 125 -4.66 -15.63 -0.98
N LYS A 126 -5.25 -16.57 -1.74
CA LYS A 126 -5.58 -16.37 -3.15
C LYS A 126 -6.66 -15.30 -3.33
N SER A 127 -7.70 -15.30 -2.50
CA SER A 127 -8.72 -14.25 -2.50
C SER A 127 -8.13 -12.88 -2.19
N LEU A 128 -7.19 -12.80 -1.23
CA LEU A 128 -6.48 -11.58 -0.89
C LEU A 128 -5.65 -11.06 -2.08
N GLN A 129 -4.87 -11.94 -2.71
CA GLN A 129 -4.07 -11.63 -3.91
C GLN A 129 -4.94 -11.09 -5.04
N THR A 130 -6.03 -11.78 -5.37
CA THR A 130 -6.94 -11.35 -6.43
C THR A 130 -7.58 -10.00 -6.10
N LEU A 131 -8.02 -9.77 -4.86
CA LEU A 131 -8.60 -8.51 -4.44
C LEU A 131 -7.60 -7.36 -4.57
N VAL A 132 -6.38 -7.54 -4.07
CA VAL A 132 -5.31 -6.54 -4.18
C VAL A 132 -5.04 -6.23 -5.65
N ALA A 133 -4.83 -7.25 -6.49
CA ALA A 133 -4.55 -7.06 -7.90
C ALA A 133 -5.66 -6.27 -8.63
N ILE A 134 -6.95 -6.59 -8.37
CA ILE A 134 -8.09 -5.85 -8.94
C ILE A 134 -8.07 -4.38 -8.49
N LEU A 135 -7.89 -4.12 -7.19
CA LEU A 135 -7.84 -2.76 -6.66
C LEU A 135 -6.67 -1.97 -7.23
N LEU A 136 -5.51 -2.62 -7.44
CA LEU A 136 -4.36 -1.99 -8.08
C LEU A 136 -4.66 -1.62 -9.52
N ILE A 137 -5.29 -2.50 -10.31
CA ILE A 137 -5.67 -2.19 -11.70
C ILE A 137 -6.64 -1.00 -11.72
N LEU A 138 -7.67 -1.00 -10.86
CA LEU A 138 -8.63 0.10 -10.79
C LEU A 138 -7.96 1.43 -10.45
N LEU A 139 -7.09 1.46 -9.44
CA LEU A 139 -6.31 2.64 -9.08
C LEU A 139 -5.43 3.11 -10.25
N SER A 140 -4.74 2.18 -10.91
CA SER A 140 -3.84 2.48 -12.01
C SER A 140 -4.60 3.11 -13.18
N VAL A 141 -5.72 2.52 -13.58
CA VAL A 141 -6.57 3.05 -14.65
C VAL A 141 -7.08 4.44 -14.28
N SER A 142 -7.55 4.62 -13.04
CA SER A 142 -8.07 5.91 -12.55
C SER A 142 -7.00 7.01 -12.60
N LEU A 143 -5.77 6.69 -12.17
CA LEU A 143 -4.59 7.57 -12.30
C LEU A 143 -4.20 7.84 -13.75
N GLY A 144 -4.28 6.82 -14.62
CA GLY A 144 -3.89 6.93 -16.02
C GLY A 144 -4.82 7.82 -16.84
N ILE A 145 -6.11 7.82 -16.53
CA ILE A 145 -7.13 8.69 -17.18
C ILE A 145 -7.26 10.06 -16.51
N GLY A 146 -6.57 10.31 -15.39
CA GLY A 146 -6.60 11.57 -14.65
C GLY A 146 -7.88 11.79 -13.84
N LEU A 147 -8.58 10.73 -13.44
CA LEU A 147 -9.73 10.82 -12.52
C LEU A 147 -9.29 11.13 -11.08
N LEU A 148 -8.07 10.71 -10.74
CA LEU A 148 -7.34 10.96 -9.49
C LEU A 148 -5.98 11.57 -9.85
#